data_AF-A0A536V6C6-F1
#
_entry.id   AF-A0A536V6C6-F1
#
_cell.length_a   1.000
_cell.length_b   1.000
_cell.length_c   1.000
_cell.angle_alpha   90.00
_cell.angle_beta   90.00
_cell.angle_gamma   90.00
#
_symmetry.space_group_name_H-M   'P 1'
#
loop_
_entity.id
_entity.type
_entity.pdbx_description
1 polymer ?
#
loop_
_entity_poly.entity_id
_entity_poly.type
_entity_poly.pdbx_seq_one_letter_code
_entity_poly.pdbx_strand_id
1 'polypeptide(L)'
;GLIIGVIVVFVVTNAMAMAIIERTREIGTLRAMGTLPVQLTRSFALEGMVLGGAGALLGAGIALAVSIALLVFPVEMPPPPGRSNGYPLQIAIDATLYAGTLLAMVALSMLASALVARRTVAKPVVDALAHV
;
A
#
# COMPACT_ATOMS: atom_id res chain seq x y z
N GLY A 1 -10.81 6.13 7.96
CA GLY A 1 -9.35 6.03 8.19
C GLY A 1 -8.94 4.63 8.64
N LEU A 2 -9.40 4.19 9.82
CA LEU A 2 -8.92 2.96 10.46
C LEU A 2 -9.09 1.69 9.61
N ILE A 3 -10.25 1.50 8.98
CA ILE A 3 -10.53 0.35 8.08
C ILE A 3 -9.52 0.31 6.93
N ILE A 4 -9.29 1.44 6.25
CA ILE A 4 -8.33 1.55 5.14
C ILE A 4 -6.92 1.21 5.64
N GLY A 5 -6.51 1.72 6.79
CA GLY A 5 -5.21 1.41 7.38
C GLY A 5 -5.02 -0.08 7.64
N VAL A 6 -6.04 -0.77 8.16
CA VAL A 6 -6.01 -2.23 8.38
C VAL A 6 -5.88 -2.98 7.06
N ILE A 7 -6.66 -2.60 6.04
CA ILE A 7 -6.59 -3.22 4.72
C ILE A 7 -5.20 -3.03 4.10
N VAL A 8 -4.63 -1.83 4.19
CA VAL A 8 -3.28 -1.55 3.67
C VAL A 8 -2.24 -2.44 4.36
N VAL A 9 -2.27 -2.53 5.69
CA VAL A 9 -1.34 -3.41 6.44
C VAL A 9 -1.50 -4.87 6.03
N PHE A 10 -2.74 -5.34 5.87
CA PHE A 10 -3.02 -6.72 5.44
C PHE A 10 -2.48 -7.01 4.04
N VAL A 11 -2.78 -6.13 3.07
CA VAL A 11 -2.31 -6.27 1.67
C VAL A 11 -0.79 -6.26 1.59
N VAL A 12 -0.13 -5.31 2.27
CA VAL A 12 1.34 -5.22 2.31
C VAL A 12 1.95 -6.46 2.95
N THR A 13 1.34 -6.99 4.02
CA THR A 13 1.79 -8.22 4.67
C THR A 13 1.73 -9.42 3.73
N ASN A 14 0.62 -9.57 3.00
CA ASN A 14 0.46 -10.67 2.07
C ASN A 14 1.46 -10.60 0.91
N ALA A 15 1.65 -9.40 0.33
CA ALA A 15 2.63 -9.19 -0.73
C ALA A 15 4.07 -9.48 -0.26
N MET A 16 4.44 -9.02 0.94
CA MET A 16 5.76 -9.28 1.52
C MET A 16 5.98 -10.76 1.82
N ALA A 17 4.96 -11.45 2.33
CA ALA A 17 5.04 -12.88 2.57
C ALA A 17 5.33 -13.63 1.26
N MET A 18 4.63 -13.30 0.18
CA MET A 18 4.85 -13.89 -1.14
C MET A 18 6.27 -13.63 -1.67
N ALA A 19 6.75 -12.38 -1.60
CA ALA A 19 8.09 -12.02 -2.06
C ALA A 19 9.21 -12.77 -1.30
N ILE A 20 9.02 -13.02 0.00
CA ILE A 20 9.97 -13.79 0.81
C ILE A 20 9.95 -15.26 0.41
N ILE A 21 8.77 -15.84 0.21
CA ILE A 21 8.62 -17.24 -0.22
C ILE A 21 9.37 -17.47 -1.53
N GLU A 22 9.17 -16.60 -2.52
CA GLU A 22 9.84 -16.68 -3.82
C GLU A 22 11.37 -16.56 -3.72
N ARG A 23 11.89 -15.76 -2.79
CA ARG A 23 13.33 -15.51 -2.62
C ARG A 23 13.99 -16.31 -1.50
N THR A 24 13.33 -17.33 -0.94
CA THR A 24 13.87 -18.15 0.17
C THR A 24 15.24 -18.77 -0.16
N ARG A 25 15.41 -19.25 -1.40
CA ARG A 25 16.67 -19.88 -1.86
C ARG A 25 17.82 -18.87 -1.93
N GLU A 26 17.53 -17.65 -2.36
CA GLU A 26 18.51 -16.55 -2.44
C GLU A 26 18.91 -16.05 -1.06
N ILE A 27 17.97 -15.97 -0.13
CA ILE A 27 18.24 -15.65 1.27
C ILE A 27 19.20 -16.67 1.89
N GLY A 28 19.01 -17.96 1.59
CA GLY A 28 19.88 -19.05 2.05
C GLY A 28 21.30 -18.94 1.52
N THR A 29 21.49 -18.65 0.24
CA THR A 29 22.83 -18.45 -0.35
C THR A 29 23.52 -17.19 0.17
N LEU A 30 22.80 -16.08 0.31
CA LEU A 30 23.35 -14.84 0.89
C LEU A 30 23.80 -15.03 2.34
N ARG A 31 23.04 -15.79 3.15
CA ARG A 31 23.45 -16.14 4.52
C ARG A 31 24.67 -17.05 4.55
N ALA A 32 24.78 -18.00 3.62
CA ALA A 32 25.96 -18.87 3.50
C ALA A 32 27.23 -18.10 3.10
N MET A 33 27.08 -16.99 2.35
CA MET A 33 28.17 -16.06 2.05
C MET A 33 28.48 -15.06 3.19
N GLY A 34 27.83 -15.19 4.35
CA GLY A 34 28.11 -14.37 5.54
C GLY A 34 27.33 -13.06 5.64
N THR A 35 26.29 -12.86 4.83
CA THR A 35 25.44 -11.65 4.90
C THR A 35 24.72 -11.58 6.25
N LEU A 36 24.78 -10.44 6.93
CA LEU A 36 24.13 -10.28 8.23
C LEU A 36 22.60 -10.24 8.07
N PRO A 37 21.83 -10.84 8.98
CA PRO A 37 20.37 -10.80 8.94
C PRO A 37 19.82 -9.36 8.97
N VAL A 38 20.53 -8.43 9.64
CA VAL A 38 20.20 -6.99 9.61
C VAL A 38 20.26 -6.39 8.20
N GLN A 39 21.28 -6.75 7.39
CA GLN A 39 21.40 -6.24 6.02
C GLN A 39 20.22 -6.71 5.15
N LEU A 40 19.83 -7.97 5.34
CA LEU A 40 18.68 -8.55 4.65
C LEU A 40 17.35 -7.89 5.05
N THR A 41 17.11 -7.70 6.36
CA THR A 41 15.91 -6.99 6.85
C THR A 41 15.80 -5.57 6.27
N ARG A 42 16.94 -4.87 6.16
CA ARG A 42 16.99 -3.49 5.65
C ARG A 42 16.72 -3.44 4.15
N SER A 43 17.23 -4.41 3.40
CA SER A 43 16.97 -4.51 1.96
C SER A 43 15.48 -4.71 1.69
N PHE A 44 14.84 -5.66 2.38
CA PHE A 44 13.40 -5.90 2.21
C PHE A 44 12.54 -4.74 2.71
N ALA A 45 12.93 -4.08 3.81
CA ALA A 45 12.24 -2.88 4.27
C ALA A 45 12.30 -1.75 3.22
N LEU A 46 13.46 -1.53 2.60
CA LEU A 46 13.62 -0.55 1.53
C LEU A 46 12.79 -0.90 0.29
N GLU A 47 12.81 -2.17 -0.14
CA GLU A 47 11.97 -2.65 -1.25
C GLU A 47 10.48 -2.39 -0.97
N GLY A 48 10.02 -2.70 0.24
CA GLY A 48 8.65 -2.44 0.67
C GLY A 48 8.29 -0.97 0.76
N MET A 49 9.21 -0.11 1.21
CA MET A 49 8.98 1.33 1.26
C MET A 49 8.90 1.93 -0.14
N VAL A 50 9.74 1.46 -1.08
CA VAL A 50 9.72 1.88 -2.48
C VAL A 50 8.41 1.44 -3.14
N LEU A 51 8.03 0.17 -3.00
CA LEU A 51 6.78 -0.35 -3.57
C LEU A 51 5.55 0.33 -2.97
N GLY A 52 5.49 0.47 -1.64
CA GLY A 52 4.37 1.11 -0.95
C GLY A 52 4.28 2.62 -1.22
N GLY A 53 5.42 3.31 -1.31
CA GLY A 53 5.48 4.73 -1.67
C GLY A 53 5.09 4.98 -3.11
N ALA A 54 5.64 4.22 -4.06
CA ALA A 54 5.29 4.31 -5.47
C ALA A 54 3.79 4.00 -5.71
N GLY A 55 3.27 2.95 -5.06
CA GLY A 55 1.85 2.61 -5.14
C GLY A 55 0.93 3.71 -4.60
N ALA A 56 1.30 4.36 -3.48
CA ALA A 56 0.55 5.47 -2.93
C ALA A 56 0.55 6.70 -3.86
N LEU A 57 1.71 7.04 -4.44
CA LEU A 57 1.84 8.15 -5.39
C LEU A 57 1.03 7.89 -6.67
N LEU A 58 1.14 6.69 -7.23
CA LEU A 58 0.38 6.29 -8.43
C LEU A 58 -1.13 6.28 -8.15
N GLY A 59 -1.55 5.69 -7.02
CA GLY A 59 -2.96 5.64 -6.63
C GLY A 59 -3.56 7.03 -6.44
N ALA A 60 -2.80 7.96 -5.86
CA ALA A 60 -3.20 9.35 -5.77
C ALA A 60 -3.31 9.98 -7.17
N GLY A 61 -2.29 9.84 -8.03
CA GLY A 61 -2.35 10.33 -9.40
C GLY A 61 -3.59 9.85 -10.17
N ILE A 62 -3.94 8.57 -10.01
CA ILE A 62 -5.17 7.98 -10.60
C ILE A 62 -6.42 8.63 -10.00
N ALA A 63 -6.50 8.78 -8.67
CA ALA A 63 -7.63 9.42 -8.00
C ALA A 63 -7.83 10.87 -8.48
N LEU A 64 -6.74 11.63 -8.66
CA LEU A 64 -6.79 12.99 -9.20
C LEU A 64 -7.27 12.99 -10.66
N ALA A 65 -6.71 12.11 -11.50
CA ALA A 65 -7.09 12.01 -12.90
C ALA A 65 -8.58 11.66 -13.06
N VAL A 66 -9.09 10.72 -12.26
CA VAL A 66 -10.51 10.37 -12.23
C VAL A 66 -11.36 11.55 -11.75
N SER A 67 -10.92 12.26 -10.71
CA SER A 67 -11.64 13.43 -10.20
C SER A 67 -11.75 14.54 -11.25
N ILE A 68 -10.68 14.80 -12.00
CA ILE A 68 -10.67 15.77 -13.10
C ILE A 68 -11.56 15.28 -14.25
N ALA A 69 -11.47 14.00 -14.62
CA ALA A 69 -12.28 13.44 -15.69
C ALA A 69 -13.79 13.57 -15.40
N LEU A 70 -14.21 13.36 -14.14
CA LEU A 70 -15.60 13.51 -13.71
C LEU A 70 -16.08 14.97 -13.68
N LEU A 71 -15.17 15.95 -13.59
CA LEU A 71 -15.52 17.37 -13.76
C LEU A 71 -15.73 17.73 -15.24
N VAL A 72 -14.98 17.11 -16.15
CA VAL A 72 -15.08 17.35 -17.60
C VAL A 72 -16.26 16.59 -18.23
N PHE A 73 -16.53 15.37 -17.74
CA PHE A 73 -17.69 14.56 -18.13
C PHE A 73 -18.70 14.57 -16.99
N PRO A 74 -19.60 15.58 -16.92
CA PRO A 74 -20.57 15.68 -15.83
C PRO A 74 -21.50 14.48 -15.84
N VAL A 75 -21.34 13.62 -14.84
CA VAL A 75 -22.25 12.49 -14.60
C VAL A 75 -23.40 13.01 -13.74
N GLU A 76 -24.61 12.91 -14.27
CA GLU A 76 -25.82 13.22 -13.53
C GLU A 76 -26.16 12.06 -12.60
N MET A 77 -26.30 12.34 -11.30
CA MET A 77 -26.74 11.35 -10.34
C MET A 77 -28.26 11.20 -10.41
N PRO A 78 -28.79 9.95 -10.32
CA PRO A 78 -30.22 9.72 -10.35
C PRO A 78 -30.88 10.46 -9.19
N PRO A 79 -32.11 10.97 -9.39
CA PRO A 79 -32.78 11.74 -8.37
C PRO A 79 -33.02 10.90 -7.10
N PRO A 80 -32.80 11.46 -5.91
CA PRO A 80 -33.25 10.81 -4.68
C PRO A 80 -34.79 10.74 -4.65
N PRO A 81 -35.37 9.76 -3.92
CA PRO A 81 -36.83 9.65 -3.80
C PRO A 81 -37.42 10.97 -3.29
N GLY A 82 -38.33 11.56 -4.05
CA GLY A 82 -38.90 12.89 -3.79
C GLY A 82 -38.41 14.02 -4.72
N ARG A 83 -37.53 13.75 -5.68
CA ARG A 83 -37.10 14.70 -6.73
C ARG A 83 -37.28 14.10 -8.13
N SER A 84 -37.59 14.93 -9.14
CA SER A 84 -37.80 14.47 -10.53
C SER A 84 -36.60 14.70 -11.46
N ASN A 85 -35.67 15.58 -11.08
CA ASN A 85 -34.47 15.90 -11.88
C ASN A 85 -33.21 15.38 -11.16
N GLY A 86 -32.28 14.84 -11.95
CA GLY A 86 -30.93 14.50 -11.49
C GLY A 86 -30.14 15.74 -11.06
N TYR A 87 -29.05 15.53 -10.33
CA TYR A 87 -28.15 16.62 -9.92
C TYR A 87 -26.71 16.34 -10.40
N PRO A 88 -25.94 17.38 -10.76
CA PRO A 88 -24.58 17.20 -11.25
C PRO A 88 -23.65 16.77 -10.11
N LEU A 89 -22.77 15.82 -10.39
CA LEU A 89 -21.67 15.43 -9.50
C LEU A 89 -20.66 16.59 -9.38
N GLN A 90 -20.69 17.29 -8.25
CA GLN A 90 -19.71 18.32 -7.93
C GLN A 90 -18.61 17.72 -7.04
N ILE A 91 -17.39 17.65 -7.57
CA ILE A 91 -16.22 17.16 -6.85
C ILE A 91 -15.44 18.37 -6.33
N ALA A 92 -15.42 18.56 -5.01
CA ALA A 92 -14.62 19.58 -4.37
C ALA A 92 -13.16 19.10 -4.28
N ILE A 93 -12.29 19.64 -5.13
CA ILE A 93 -10.85 19.36 -5.09
C ILE A 93 -10.17 20.44 -4.25
N ASP A 94 -9.97 20.14 -2.97
CA ASP A 94 -9.18 20.98 -2.07
C ASP A 94 -7.72 20.49 -2.07
N ALA A 95 -6.80 21.37 -2.48
CA ALA A 95 -5.39 21.05 -2.61
C ALA A 95 -4.73 20.71 -1.25
N THR A 96 -5.14 21.36 -0.16
CA THR A 96 -4.59 21.13 1.18
C THR A 96 -5.03 19.78 1.71
N LEU A 97 -6.32 19.46 1.54
CA LEU A 97 -6.89 18.19 1.97
C LEU A 97 -6.32 17.03 1.13
N TYR A 98 -6.17 17.24 -0.17
CA TYR A 98 -5.55 16.27 -1.06
C TYR A 98 -4.07 16.03 -0.73
N ALA A 99 -3.27 17.08 -0.52
CA ALA A 99 -1.87 16.94 -0.11
C ALA A 99 -1.75 16.26 1.27
N GLY A 100 -2.63 16.59 2.23
CA GLY A 100 -2.67 15.97 3.54
C GLY A 100 -2.99 14.47 3.48
N THR A 101 -3.97 14.07 2.67
CA THR A 101 -4.32 12.65 2.47
C THR A 101 -3.25 11.88 1.72
N LEU A 102 -2.62 12.47 0.70
CA LEU A 102 -1.45 11.91 0.02
C LEU A 102 -0.32 11.62 1.02
N LEU A 103 0.10 12.63 1.79
CA LEU A 103 1.16 12.49 2.78
C LEU A 103 0.82 11.43 3.83
N ALA A 104 -0.41 11.43 4.32
CA ALA A 104 -0.86 10.43 5.29
C ALA A 104 -0.82 9.01 4.69
N MET A 105 -1.24 8.83 3.44
CA MET A 105 -1.24 7.52 2.78
C MET A 105 0.18 7.02 2.47
N VAL A 106 1.06 7.91 1.99
CA VAL A 106 2.48 7.58 1.76
C VAL A 106 3.17 7.23 3.09
N ALA A 107 2.96 8.04 4.13
CA ALA A 107 3.53 7.75 5.45
C ALA A 107 3.00 6.43 6.00
N LEU A 108 1.70 6.17 5.89
CA LEU A 108 1.09 4.95 6.37
C LEU A 108 1.57 3.71 5.60
N SER A 109 1.72 3.79 4.27
CA SER A 109 2.24 2.68 3.46
C SER A 109 3.72 2.40 3.75
N MET A 110 4.54 3.45 3.87
CA MET A 110 5.96 3.31 4.24
C MET A 110 6.13 2.72 5.65
N LEU A 111 5.36 3.21 6.63
CA LEU A 111 5.40 2.68 7.99
C LEU A 111 4.89 1.24 8.07
N ALA A 112 3.80 0.92 7.36
CA ALA A 112 3.27 -0.44 7.28
C ALA A 112 4.32 -1.40 6.67
N SER A 113 4.92 -1.04 5.53
CA SER A 113 5.98 -1.83 4.89
C SER A 113 7.19 -2.03 5.80
N ALA A 114 7.66 -0.98 6.46
CA ALA A 114 8.80 -1.07 7.37
C ALA A 114 8.50 -1.93 8.61
N LEU A 115 7.31 -1.78 9.20
CA LEU A 115 6.88 -2.57 10.36
C LEU A 115 6.72 -4.05 10.01
N VAL A 116 6.09 -4.33 8.87
CA VAL A 116 5.88 -5.70 8.36
C VAL A 116 7.22 -6.34 8.02
N ALA A 117 8.11 -5.68 7.27
CA ALA A 117 9.42 -6.23 6.92
C ALA A 117 10.23 -6.62 8.17
N ARG A 118 10.20 -5.78 9.22
CA ARG A 118 10.81 -6.10 10.51
C ARG A 118 10.17 -7.32 11.18
N ARG A 119 8.83 -7.40 11.19
CA ARG A 119 8.09 -8.50 11.82
C ARG A 119 8.24 -9.83 11.07
N THR A 120 8.28 -9.80 9.74
CA THR A 120 8.31 -11.01 8.92
C THR A 120 9.71 -11.64 8.89
N VAL A 121 10.77 -10.84 8.86
CA VAL A 121 12.15 -11.37 8.88
C VAL A 121 12.60 -11.79 10.28
N ALA A 122 12.01 -11.23 11.34
CA ALA A 122 12.26 -11.64 12.72
C ALA A 122 11.62 -13.00 13.08
N LYS A 123 10.68 -13.51 12.28
CA LYS A 123 10.16 -14.86 12.48
C LYS A 123 11.19 -15.88 11.97
N PRO A 124 11.65 -16.81 12.80
CA PRO A 124 12.55 -17.85 12.34
C PRO A 124 11.85 -18.67 11.25
N VAL A 125 12.47 -18.73 10.07
CA VAL A 125 12.04 -19.52 8.89
C VAL A 125 11.79 -21.00 9.24
N VAL A 126 12.34 -21.46 10.38
CA VAL A 126 12.20 -22.83 10.91
C VAL A 126 10.76 -23.18 11.28
N ASP A 127 9.93 -22.23 11.74
CA ASP A 127 8.51 -22.50 12.06
C ASP A 127 7.62 -22.60 10.80
N ALA A 128 8.06 -22.02 9.68
CA ALA A 128 7.33 -22.07 8.41
C ALA A 128 7.49 -23.42 7.68
N LEU A 129 8.49 -24.22 8.04
CA LEU A 129 8.74 -25.57 7.51
C LEU A 129 8.21 -26.69 8.44
N ALA A 130 7.77 -26.36 9.65
CA ALA A 130 7.26 -27.33 10.62
C ALA A 130 5.80 -27.75 10.39
N HIS A 131 5.12 -27.18 9.39
CA HIS A 131 3.75 -27.51 8.99
C HIS A 131 3.71 -28.19 7.61
N VAL A 132 4.54 -29.20 7.39
CA VAL A 132 4.34 -30.19 6.32
C VAL A 132 3.69 -31.42 6.91
#